data_AF-A0A0F9R509-F1
#
_entry.id   AF-A0A0F9R509-F1
#
_cell.length_a   1.000
_cell.length_b   1.000
_cell.length_c   1.000
_cell.angle_alpha   90.00
_cell.angle_beta   90.00
_cell.angle_gamma   90.00
#
_symmetry.space_group_name_H-M   'P 1'
#
loop_
_entity.id
_entity.type
_entity.pdbx_description
1 polymer ?
#
loop_
_entity_poly.entity_id
_entity_poly.type
_entity_poly.pdbx_seq_one_letter_code
_entity_poly.pdbx_strand_id
1 'polypeptide(L)'
;ERGVRLAIEGVDSGQDPFAALMREIQRFTGRQKFSDDLTLCCLEMVDQAGLTALPEGAAPSTLAGPAQWKCVYEIRERTLGEFNPLPLLLHICMEVPGLRRKSGEIYTLLSELYNNALEHGVLELPSEWKFTPEGFGRYYSERATRLCTVSGHYIRFSFHHEPKPWGGRLKIVCEDSGQGFDFHNHAALQTTQMAQSGPRYAGRGLILLKRLAESIRFHNQGNRVDIVYDWYVFNPNKGVGHG
;
A
#
# COMPACT_ATOMS: atom_id res chain seq x y z
N GLU A 1 4.19 18.00 -21.73
CA GLU A 1 5.42 17.50 -21.06
C GLU A 1 6.55 18.55 -21.02
N ARG A 2 7.07 19.03 -22.16
CA ARG A 2 8.19 20.01 -22.19
C ARG A 2 7.95 21.29 -21.38
N GLY A 3 6.73 21.85 -21.42
CA GLY A 3 6.37 23.04 -20.63
C GLY A 3 6.33 22.81 -19.12
N VAL A 4 5.95 21.61 -18.68
CA VAL A 4 5.93 21.24 -17.25
C VAL A 4 7.35 21.12 -16.71
N ARG A 5 8.26 20.47 -17.46
CA ARG A 5 9.68 20.38 -17.06
C ARG A 5 10.33 21.76 -16.94
N LEU A 6 10.14 22.63 -17.94
CA LEU A 6 10.68 23.99 -17.90
C LEU A 6 10.14 24.81 -16.72
N ALA A 7 8.86 24.64 -16.38
CA ALA A 7 8.24 25.32 -15.24
C ALA A 7 8.81 24.88 -13.89
N ILE A 8 9.25 23.62 -13.77
CA ILE A 8 9.79 23.03 -12.55
C ILE A 8 11.32 23.22 -12.45
N GLU A 9 12.04 23.11 -13.58
CA GLU A 9 13.50 23.30 -13.64
C GLU A 9 13.92 24.76 -13.39
N GLY A 10 13.01 25.72 -13.61
CA GLY A 10 13.22 27.14 -13.31
C GLY A 10 12.87 27.55 -11.89
N VAL A 11 12.55 26.61 -10.99
CA VAL A 11 12.15 26.90 -9.61
C VAL A 11 13.39 26.94 -8.70
N ASP A 12 13.70 28.12 -8.16
CA ASP A 12 14.76 28.28 -7.16
C ASP A 12 14.44 27.53 -5.86
N SER A 13 15.48 27.24 -5.05
CA SER A 13 15.47 26.38 -3.86
C SER A 13 14.61 26.85 -2.66
N GLY A 14 13.63 27.72 -2.88
CA GLY A 14 12.67 28.19 -1.87
C GLY A 14 11.32 28.62 -2.46
N GLN A 15 11.08 28.40 -3.75
CA GLN A 15 9.76 28.61 -4.36
C GLN A 15 8.97 27.30 -4.37
N ASP A 16 7.68 27.36 -4.05
CA ASP A 16 6.79 26.21 -4.14
C ASP A 16 6.65 25.77 -5.62
N PRO A 17 7.11 24.56 -5.98
CA PRO A 17 7.03 24.05 -7.34
C PRO A 17 5.59 23.98 -7.87
N PHE A 18 4.60 23.80 -6.98
CA PHE A 18 3.20 23.77 -7.36
C PHE A 18 2.73 25.16 -7.81
N ALA A 19 3.04 26.20 -7.03
CA ALA A 19 2.73 27.58 -7.38
C ALA A 19 3.41 28.01 -8.69
N ALA A 20 4.66 27.60 -8.91
CA ALA A 20 5.39 27.88 -10.14
C ALA A 20 4.74 27.22 -11.36
N LEU A 21 4.34 25.94 -11.24
CA LEU A 21 3.64 25.21 -12.29
C LEU A 21 2.27 25.83 -12.60
N MET A 22 1.50 26.20 -11.57
CA MET A 22 0.20 26.85 -11.73
C MET A 22 0.31 28.20 -12.44
N ARG A 23 1.36 28.97 -12.14
CA ARG A 23 1.65 30.25 -12.82
C ARG A 23 1.96 30.05 -14.30
N GLU A 24 2.77 29.06 -14.66
CA GLU A 24 3.05 28.78 -16.08
C GLU A 24 1.83 28.20 -16.81
N ILE A 25 1.00 27.39 -16.15
CA ILE A 25 -0.29 26.95 -16.72
C ILE A 25 -1.15 28.18 -17.03
N GLN A 26 -1.34 29.09 -16.07
CA GLN A 26 -2.11 30.33 -16.27
C GLN A 26 -1.53 31.20 -17.38
N ARG A 27 -0.19 31.33 -17.46
CA ARG A 27 0.48 32.11 -18.50
C ARG A 27 0.29 31.49 -19.89
N PHE A 28 0.37 30.17 -19.98
CA PHE A 28 0.19 29.42 -21.22
C PHE A 28 -1.27 29.48 -21.72
N THR A 29 -2.24 29.43 -20.81
CA THR A 29 -3.67 29.40 -21.16
C THR A 29 -4.28 30.79 -21.38
N GLY A 30 -3.59 31.85 -20.95
CA GLY A 30 -4.10 33.22 -21.04
C GLY A 30 -5.44 33.38 -20.30
N ARG A 31 -6.47 33.93 -20.97
CA ARG A 31 -7.85 34.12 -20.45
C ARG A 31 -8.85 33.06 -20.92
N GLN A 32 -8.43 32.03 -21.66
CA GLN A 32 -9.37 31.00 -22.12
C GLN A 32 -9.77 30.11 -20.95
N LYS A 33 -11.07 30.05 -20.66
CA LYS A 33 -11.64 29.03 -19.78
C LYS A 33 -11.50 27.68 -20.50
N PHE A 34 -10.89 26.71 -19.82
CA PHE A 34 -10.91 25.32 -20.26
C PHE A 34 -12.38 24.86 -20.42
N SER A 35 -12.65 24.09 -21.48
CA SER A 35 -13.91 23.34 -21.60
C SER A 35 -13.92 22.07 -20.74
N ASP A 36 -12.74 21.61 -20.34
CA ASP A 36 -12.52 20.31 -19.68
C ASP A 36 -11.98 20.50 -18.25
N ASP A 37 -12.39 19.63 -17.33
CA ASP A 37 -11.97 19.66 -15.93
C ASP A 37 -10.50 19.19 -15.76
N LEU A 38 -9.57 20.15 -15.66
CA LEU A 38 -8.17 19.84 -15.33
C LEU A 38 -8.03 19.61 -13.81
N THR A 39 -7.74 18.38 -13.41
CA THR A 39 -7.41 18.05 -12.01
C THR A 39 -5.90 17.95 -11.83
N LEU A 40 -5.34 18.78 -10.94
CA LEU A 40 -3.94 18.72 -10.54
C LEU A 40 -3.82 18.23 -9.09
N CYS A 41 -3.02 17.20 -8.87
CA CYS A 41 -2.72 16.68 -7.53
C CYS A 41 -1.24 16.90 -7.23
N CYS A 42 -0.93 17.56 -6.11
CA CYS A 42 0.42 17.73 -5.60
C CYS A 42 0.64 16.76 -4.43
N LEU A 43 1.75 16.03 -4.47
CA LEU A 43 2.20 15.20 -3.36
C LEU A 43 3.48 15.80 -2.82
N GLU A 44 3.41 16.33 -1.60
CA GLU A 44 4.58 16.80 -0.88
C GLU A 44 5.16 15.64 -0.06
N MET A 45 6.42 15.31 -0.33
CA MET A 45 7.13 14.27 0.40
C MET A 45 7.70 14.86 1.68
N VAL A 46 6.99 14.67 2.79
CA VAL A 46 7.47 15.07 4.11
C VAL A 46 8.30 13.94 4.70
N ASP A 47 9.39 14.27 5.40
CA ASP A 47 10.14 13.27 6.14
C ASP A 47 9.34 12.77 7.37
N GLN A 48 9.82 11.69 8.01
CA GLN A 48 9.18 11.18 9.22
C GLN A 48 9.06 12.24 10.33
N ALA A 49 9.97 13.23 10.37
CA ALA A 49 9.99 14.28 11.39
C ALA A 49 8.84 15.28 11.19
N GLY A 50 8.52 15.64 9.95
CA GLY A 50 7.38 16.51 9.64
C GLY A 50 6.02 15.82 9.83
N LEU A 51 5.95 14.48 9.82
CA LEU A 51 4.75 13.73 10.20
C LEU A 51 4.49 13.73 11.72
N THR A 52 5.56 13.81 12.53
CA THR A 52 5.51 13.93 14.01
C THR A 52 5.05 15.29 14.52
N ALA A 53 4.82 16.28 13.64
CA ALA A 53 4.28 17.59 14.02
C ALA A 53 2.77 17.58 14.33
N LEU A 54 2.11 16.42 14.32
CA LEU A 54 0.83 16.22 15.00
C LEU A 54 1.11 16.06 16.50
N PRO A 55 0.43 16.78 17.40
CA PRO A 55 0.88 16.98 18.76
C PRO A 55 1.20 15.66 19.46
N GLU A 56 2.48 15.46 19.80
CA GLU A 56 3.01 14.35 20.59
C GLU A 56 2.49 14.33 22.05
N GLY A 57 1.51 15.17 22.39
CA GLY A 57 1.12 15.49 23.76
C GLY A 57 -0.31 15.13 24.17
N ALA A 58 -1.08 14.39 23.36
CA ALA A 58 -2.30 13.80 23.88
C ALA A 58 -1.92 12.56 24.71
N ALA A 59 -1.95 12.69 26.04
CA ALA A 59 -1.97 11.55 26.94
C ALA A 59 -2.91 10.48 26.34
N PRO A 60 -2.51 9.19 26.27
CA PRO A 60 -3.33 8.16 25.66
C PRO A 60 -4.71 8.26 26.30
N SER A 61 -5.69 8.67 25.49
CA SER A 61 -7.06 8.77 25.96
C SER A 61 -7.44 7.40 26.51
N THR A 62 -8.09 7.43 27.66
CA THR A 62 -8.34 6.33 28.59
C THR A 62 -9.20 5.18 28.05
N LEU A 63 -9.46 5.11 26.74
CA LEU A 63 -9.86 3.88 26.09
C LEU A 63 -8.61 3.19 25.55
N ALA A 64 -7.99 2.38 26.40
CA ALA A 64 -7.14 1.31 25.92
C ALA A 64 -8.00 0.43 24.98
N GLY A 65 -7.81 0.58 23.67
CA GLY A 65 -8.35 -0.35 22.70
C GLY A 65 -7.94 -1.79 23.01
N PRO A 66 -8.53 -2.79 22.35
CA PRO A 66 -8.27 -4.19 22.68
C PRO A 66 -6.76 -4.48 22.60
N ALA A 67 -6.16 -4.84 23.73
CA ALA A 67 -4.71 -5.02 23.82
C ALA A 67 -4.24 -6.29 23.10
N GLN A 68 -5.09 -7.33 23.09
CA GLN A 68 -4.85 -8.59 22.40
C GLN A 68 -6.15 -9.04 21.76
N TRP A 69 -6.10 -9.34 20.46
CA TRP A 69 -7.29 -9.76 19.73
C TRP A 69 -6.95 -10.65 18.54
N LYS A 70 -7.98 -11.35 18.07
CA LYS A 70 -7.96 -12.11 16.82
C LYS A 70 -9.21 -11.74 16.03
N CYS A 71 -9.04 -11.51 14.74
CA CYS A 71 -10.14 -11.29 13.82
C CYS A 71 -9.92 -12.18 12.58
N VAL A 72 -10.98 -12.79 12.07
CA VAL A 72 -10.95 -13.47 10.78
C VAL A 72 -12.08 -12.88 9.96
N TYR A 73 -11.74 -12.34 8.80
CA TYR A 73 -12.68 -11.75 7.86
C TYR A 73 -12.53 -12.41 6.50
N GLU A 74 -13.62 -12.93 5.96
CA GLU A 74 -13.64 -13.63 4.68
C GLU A 74 -14.67 -13.02 3.75
N ILE A 75 -14.27 -12.82 2.50
CA ILE A 75 -15.12 -12.35 1.42
C ILE A 75 -15.18 -13.47 0.38
N ARG A 76 -16.37 -13.72 -0.14
CA ARG A 76 -16.62 -14.81 -1.07
C ARG A 76 -17.33 -14.32 -2.32
N GLU A 77 -17.14 -15.07 -3.39
CA GLU A 77 -17.97 -15.02 -4.59
C GLU A 77 -18.14 -13.58 -5.10
N ARG A 78 -19.37 -13.19 -5.46
CA ARG A 78 -19.69 -11.89 -6.08
C ARG A 78 -19.28 -10.69 -5.23
N THR A 79 -19.23 -10.84 -3.90
CA THR A 79 -18.81 -9.76 -3.00
C THR A 79 -17.37 -9.29 -3.29
N LEU A 80 -16.51 -10.15 -3.86
CA LEU A 80 -15.17 -9.78 -4.31
C LEU A 80 -15.17 -8.70 -5.40
N GLY A 81 -16.22 -8.62 -6.22
CA GLY A 81 -16.41 -7.58 -7.23
C GLY A 81 -17.21 -6.37 -6.77
N GLU A 82 -18.00 -6.52 -5.71
CA GLU A 82 -18.96 -5.49 -5.27
C GLU A 82 -18.43 -4.66 -4.10
N PHE A 83 -17.48 -5.19 -3.31
CA PHE A 83 -17.04 -4.57 -2.06
C PHE A 83 -15.52 -4.53 -1.92
N ASN A 84 -14.99 -3.37 -1.58
CA ASN A 84 -13.58 -3.22 -1.20
C ASN A 84 -13.43 -3.40 0.33
N PRO A 85 -12.74 -4.44 0.80
CA PRO A 85 -12.59 -4.68 2.24
C PRO A 85 -11.55 -3.80 2.93
N LEU A 86 -10.64 -3.20 2.19
CA LEU A 86 -9.48 -2.53 2.77
C LEU A 86 -9.85 -1.46 3.81
N PRO A 87 -10.87 -0.60 3.61
CA PRO A 87 -11.27 0.37 4.63
C PRO A 87 -11.70 -0.29 5.94
N LEU A 88 -12.45 -1.40 5.86
CA LEU A 88 -12.91 -2.14 7.05
C LEU A 88 -11.74 -2.83 7.76
N LEU A 89 -10.87 -3.52 7.02
CA LEU A 89 -9.70 -4.19 7.56
C LEU A 89 -8.74 -3.20 8.23
N LEU A 90 -8.53 -2.04 7.60
CA LEU A 90 -7.76 -0.96 8.17
C LEU A 90 -8.40 -0.48 9.47
N HIS A 91 -9.71 -0.21 9.47
CA HIS A 91 -10.44 0.26 10.65
C HIS A 91 -10.28 -0.69 11.85
N ILE A 92 -10.39 -2.00 11.64
CA ILE A 92 -10.14 -3.02 12.70
C ILE A 92 -8.74 -2.86 13.29
N CYS A 93 -7.72 -2.64 12.46
CA CYS A 93 -6.35 -2.41 12.94
C CYS A 93 -6.20 -1.08 13.69
N MET A 94 -6.99 -0.06 13.31
CA MET A 94 -6.96 1.25 13.96
C MET A 94 -7.53 1.23 15.37
N GLU A 95 -8.22 0.18 15.82
CA GLU A 95 -8.64 0.07 17.22
C GLU A 95 -7.46 0.02 18.20
N VAL A 96 -6.24 -0.27 17.70
CA VAL A 96 -4.99 -0.18 18.48
C VAL A 96 -4.33 1.19 18.25
N PRO A 97 -4.21 2.06 19.27
CA PRO A 97 -3.63 3.40 19.11
C PRO A 97 -2.22 3.42 18.49
N GLY A 98 -1.39 2.42 18.80
CA GLY A 98 -0.05 2.28 18.22
C GLY A 98 -0.04 2.03 16.71
N LEU A 99 -1.01 1.25 16.21
CA LEU A 99 -1.17 0.99 14.79
C LEU A 99 -1.72 2.22 14.03
N ARG A 100 -2.48 3.11 14.69
CA ARG A 100 -2.96 4.36 14.07
C ARG A 100 -1.84 5.24 13.54
N ARG A 101 -0.74 5.34 14.28
CA ARG A 101 0.46 6.10 13.87
C ARG A 101 1.15 5.51 12.65
N LYS A 102 0.82 4.27 12.30
CA LYS A 102 1.38 3.48 11.21
C LYS A 102 0.32 3.13 10.16
N SER A 103 -0.79 3.86 10.13
CA SER A 103 -1.94 3.58 9.25
C SER A 103 -1.56 3.45 7.78
N GLY A 104 -0.67 4.31 7.28
CA GLY A 104 -0.18 4.24 5.89
C GLY A 104 0.63 2.98 5.58
N GLU A 105 1.51 2.55 6.49
CA GLU A 105 2.28 1.30 6.36
C GLU A 105 1.33 0.08 6.42
N ILE A 106 0.39 0.07 7.36
CA ILE A 106 -0.63 -0.98 7.47
C ILE A 106 -1.52 -1.04 6.21
N TYR A 107 -2.02 0.11 5.74
CA TYR A 107 -2.85 0.15 4.54
C TYR A 107 -2.09 -0.39 3.33
N THR A 108 -0.80 -0.03 3.20
CA THR A 108 0.08 -0.53 2.14
C THR A 108 0.22 -2.06 2.22
N LEU A 109 0.48 -2.63 3.40
CA LEU A 109 0.53 -4.08 3.58
C LEU A 109 -0.79 -4.74 3.16
N LEU A 110 -1.92 -4.21 3.63
CA LEU A 110 -3.25 -4.74 3.33
C LEU A 110 -3.57 -4.65 1.83
N SER A 111 -3.29 -3.51 1.19
CA SER A 111 -3.59 -3.30 -0.23
C SER A 111 -2.76 -4.21 -1.12
N GLU A 112 -1.47 -4.37 -0.82
CA GLU A 112 -0.60 -5.27 -1.58
C GLU A 112 -1.03 -6.74 -1.41
N LEU A 113 -1.33 -7.18 -0.18
CA LEU A 113 -1.84 -8.52 0.07
C LEU A 113 -3.16 -8.79 -0.65
N TYR A 114 -4.11 -7.85 -0.57
CA TYR A 114 -5.42 -7.99 -1.20
C TYR A 114 -5.34 -7.96 -2.72
N ASN A 115 -4.55 -7.05 -3.29
CA ASN A 115 -4.37 -6.98 -4.75
C ASN A 115 -3.70 -8.24 -5.28
N ASN A 116 -2.70 -8.79 -4.58
CA ASN A 116 -2.08 -10.05 -4.98
C ASN A 116 -3.10 -11.21 -4.93
N ALA A 117 -3.85 -11.33 -3.84
CA ALA A 117 -4.89 -12.36 -3.69
C ALA A 117 -5.99 -12.24 -4.76
N LEU A 118 -6.49 -11.03 -5.01
CA LEU A 118 -7.57 -10.79 -5.95
C LEU A 118 -7.09 -10.90 -7.40
N GLU A 119 -6.07 -10.14 -7.78
CA GLU A 119 -5.68 -10.02 -9.18
C GLU A 119 -4.95 -11.27 -9.66
N HIS A 120 -4.07 -11.86 -8.85
CA HIS A 120 -3.24 -13.00 -9.26
C HIS A 120 -3.78 -14.33 -8.77
N GLY A 121 -4.32 -14.39 -7.54
CA GLY A 121 -4.91 -15.62 -7.01
C GLY A 121 -6.28 -15.92 -7.61
N VAL A 122 -7.25 -15.03 -7.39
CA VAL A 122 -8.65 -15.25 -7.78
C VAL A 122 -8.90 -15.00 -9.26
N LEU A 123 -8.44 -13.86 -9.77
CA LEU A 123 -8.73 -13.46 -11.15
C LEU A 123 -7.68 -13.96 -12.15
N GLU A 124 -6.56 -14.54 -11.70
CA GLU A 124 -5.48 -15.07 -12.56
C GLU A 124 -5.04 -14.10 -13.67
N LEU A 125 -4.98 -12.80 -13.36
CA LEU A 125 -4.59 -11.76 -14.30
C LEU A 125 -3.07 -11.73 -14.45
N PRO A 126 -2.54 -11.84 -15.67
CA PRO A 126 -1.09 -11.72 -15.90
C PRO A 126 -0.58 -10.32 -15.58
N SER A 127 0.36 -10.19 -14.66
CA SER A 127 0.98 -8.88 -14.32
C SER A 127 1.66 -8.23 -15.53
N GLU A 128 2.06 -9.04 -16.52
CA GLU A 128 2.76 -8.61 -17.74
C GLU A 128 1.93 -7.66 -18.59
N TRP A 129 0.59 -7.76 -18.53
CA TRP A 129 -0.28 -6.86 -19.29
C TRP A 129 -0.18 -5.41 -18.80
N LYS A 130 0.28 -5.18 -17.56
CA LYS A 130 0.52 -3.83 -17.04
C LYS A 130 1.78 -3.16 -17.64
N PHE A 131 2.55 -3.84 -18.48
CA PHE A 131 3.84 -3.33 -18.97
C PHE A 131 3.73 -2.43 -20.20
N THR A 132 2.66 -2.54 -20.98
CA THR A 132 2.43 -1.72 -22.18
C THR A 132 1.14 -0.92 -22.05
N PRO A 133 1.04 0.29 -22.64
CA PRO A 133 -0.21 1.06 -22.65
C PRO A 133 -1.39 0.28 -23.24
N GLU A 134 -1.16 -0.49 -24.30
CA GLU A 134 -2.17 -1.33 -24.95
C GLU A 134 -2.59 -2.50 -24.04
N GLY A 135 -1.63 -3.10 -23.35
CA GLY A 135 -1.87 -4.16 -22.36
C GLY A 135 -2.63 -3.64 -21.13
N PHE A 136 -2.42 -2.37 -20.76
CA PHE A 136 -3.07 -1.74 -19.62
C PHE A 136 -4.59 -1.64 -19.83
N GLY A 137 -5.03 -1.18 -21.02
CA GLY A 137 -6.46 -1.15 -21.35
C GLY A 137 -7.10 -2.54 -21.30
N ARG A 138 -6.43 -3.53 -21.90
CA ARG A 138 -6.84 -4.94 -21.85
C ARG A 138 -6.95 -5.46 -20.41
N TYR A 139 -5.97 -5.13 -19.58
CA TYR A 139 -5.92 -5.54 -18.18
C TYR A 139 -7.16 -5.09 -17.40
N TYR A 140 -7.55 -3.81 -17.50
CA TYR A 140 -8.72 -3.31 -16.75
C TYR A 140 -10.04 -3.85 -17.29
N SER A 141 -10.16 -4.02 -18.60
CA SER A 141 -11.35 -4.63 -19.22
C SER A 141 -11.52 -6.09 -18.79
N GLU A 142 -10.43 -6.86 -18.79
CA GLU A 142 -10.45 -8.26 -18.35
C GLU A 142 -10.75 -8.35 -16.84
N ARG A 143 -10.13 -7.49 -16.03
CA ARG A 143 -10.38 -7.41 -14.59
C ARG A 143 -11.86 -7.19 -14.28
N ALA A 144 -12.50 -6.23 -14.95
CA ALA A 144 -13.94 -5.99 -14.80
C ALA A 144 -14.77 -7.22 -15.19
N THR A 145 -14.43 -7.87 -16.31
CA THR A 145 -15.13 -9.05 -16.82
C THR A 145 -15.05 -10.24 -15.84
N ARG A 146 -13.85 -10.53 -15.33
CA ARG A 146 -13.65 -11.63 -14.36
C ARG A 146 -14.30 -11.33 -13.01
N LEU A 147 -14.31 -10.08 -12.56
CA LEU A 147 -15.03 -9.68 -11.33
C LEU A 147 -16.54 -9.86 -11.45
N CYS A 148 -17.15 -9.61 -12.62
CA CYS A 148 -18.59 -9.83 -12.82
C CYS A 148 -18.99 -11.31 -12.80
N THR A 149 -18.05 -12.21 -13.08
CA THR A 149 -18.30 -13.64 -13.26
C THR A 149 -17.67 -14.50 -12.16
N VAL A 150 -17.01 -13.88 -11.18
CA VAL A 150 -16.32 -14.57 -10.09
C VAL A 150 -17.32 -15.38 -9.24
N SER A 151 -17.03 -16.67 -9.06
CA SER A 151 -17.84 -17.60 -8.26
C SER A 151 -16.95 -18.71 -7.71
N GLY A 152 -17.28 -19.24 -6.55
CA GLY A 152 -16.50 -20.31 -5.89
C GLY A 152 -15.16 -19.85 -5.30
N HIS A 153 -14.83 -18.55 -5.35
CA HIS A 153 -13.60 -18.01 -4.80
C HIS A 153 -13.79 -17.33 -3.44
N TYR A 154 -12.71 -17.28 -2.65
CA TYR A 154 -12.66 -16.49 -1.42
C TYR A 154 -11.31 -15.78 -1.24
N ILE A 155 -11.34 -14.70 -0.47
CA ILE A 155 -10.15 -14.08 0.13
C ILE A 155 -10.43 -13.91 1.61
N ARG A 156 -9.51 -14.41 2.44
CA ARG A 156 -9.61 -14.40 3.90
C ARG A 156 -8.41 -13.68 4.50
N PHE A 157 -8.70 -12.70 5.34
CA PHE A 157 -7.74 -12.07 6.23
C PHE A 157 -7.90 -12.62 7.64
N SER A 158 -6.79 -13.07 8.25
CA SER A 158 -6.73 -13.34 9.68
C SER A 158 -5.74 -12.40 10.34
N PHE A 159 -6.20 -11.67 11.34
CA PHE A 159 -5.39 -10.79 12.14
C PHE A 159 -5.20 -11.37 13.53
N HIS A 160 -4.00 -11.20 14.06
CA HIS A 160 -3.75 -11.40 15.48
C HIS A 160 -2.84 -10.29 15.98
N HIS A 161 -3.34 -9.50 16.91
CA HIS A 161 -2.57 -8.47 17.58
C HIS A 161 -2.29 -8.89 19.01
N GLU A 162 -1.07 -8.64 19.46
CA GLU A 162 -0.61 -8.84 20.82
C GLU A 162 0.29 -7.66 21.25
N PRO A 163 0.22 -7.21 22.51
CA PRO A 163 1.11 -6.19 23.01
C PRO A 163 2.50 -6.77 23.25
N LYS A 164 3.54 -5.94 23.12
CA LYS A 164 4.94 -6.30 23.41
C LYS A 164 5.55 -5.24 24.34
N PRO A 165 6.61 -5.56 25.10
CA PRO A 165 7.22 -4.58 26.02
C PRO A 165 7.65 -3.26 25.37
N TRP A 166 8.01 -3.28 24.09
CA TRP A 166 8.46 -2.12 23.31
C TRP A 166 7.36 -1.51 22.42
N GLY A 167 6.15 -2.10 22.40
CA GLY A 167 5.02 -1.67 21.60
C GLY A 167 4.03 -2.79 21.33
N GLY A 168 3.99 -3.32 20.11
CA GLY A 168 3.09 -4.41 19.78
C GLY A 168 3.40 -5.09 18.46
N ARG A 169 2.76 -6.24 18.27
CA ARG A 169 2.92 -7.08 17.09
C ARG A 169 1.58 -7.34 16.45
N LEU A 170 1.47 -7.09 15.16
CA LEU A 170 0.34 -7.47 14.32
C LEU A 170 0.79 -8.59 13.38
N LYS A 171 0.13 -9.74 13.48
CA LYS A 171 0.25 -10.82 12.50
C LYS A 171 -0.92 -10.72 11.53
N ILE A 172 -0.62 -10.69 10.25
CA ILE A 172 -1.59 -10.63 9.15
C ILE A 172 -1.41 -11.90 8.32
N VAL A 173 -2.46 -12.67 8.16
CA VAL A 173 -2.50 -13.80 7.23
C VAL A 173 -3.49 -13.48 6.14
N CYS A 174 -3.05 -13.46 4.89
CA CYS A 174 -3.91 -13.37 3.72
C CYS A 174 -3.93 -14.74 3.04
N GLU A 175 -5.11 -15.30 2.82
CA GLU A 175 -5.32 -16.58 2.15
C GLU A 175 -6.36 -16.40 1.05
N ASP A 176 -6.09 -16.92 -0.13
CA ASP A 176 -7.02 -16.95 -1.24
C ASP A 176 -7.25 -18.37 -1.77
N SER A 177 -8.36 -18.55 -2.47
CA SER A 177 -8.75 -19.85 -3.04
C SER A 177 -8.11 -20.13 -4.40
N GLY A 178 -7.21 -19.26 -4.87
CA GLY A 178 -6.54 -19.39 -6.16
C GLY A 178 -5.49 -20.49 -6.19
N GLN A 179 -4.91 -20.69 -7.37
CA GLN A 179 -3.89 -21.71 -7.61
C GLN A 179 -2.53 -21.41 -6.94
N GLY A 180 -2.37 -20.19 -6.42
CA GLY A 180 -1.12 -19.74 -5.84
C GLY A 180 -0.01 -19.55 -6.88
N PHE A 181 1.23 -19.49 -6.41
CA PHE A 181 2.42 -19.33 -7.25
C PHE A 181 3.62 -20.04 -6.65
N ASP A 182 4.56 -20.45 -7.51
CA ASP A 182 5.82 -21.03 -7.05
C ASP A 182 6.72 -19.95 -6.43
N PHE A 183 6.59 -19.79 -5.11
CA PHE A 183 7.38 -18.85 -4.34
C PHE A 183 8.82 -19.32 -4.10
N HIS A 184 9.14 -20.62 -4.27
CA HIS A 184 10.50 -21.13 -4.08
C HIS A 184 11.42 -20.65 -5.20
N ASN A 185 10.91 -20.58 -6.43
CA ASN A 185 11.65 -20.15 -7.62
C ASN A 185 11.39 -18.69 -8.02
N HIS A 186 10.68 -17.92 -7.19
CA HIS A 186 10.30 -16.56 -7.54
C HIS A 186 11.50 -15.58 -7.44
N ALA A 187 11.88 -14.96 -8.55
CA ALA A 187 13.06 -14.09 -8.63
C ALA A 187 13.07 -12.95 -7.57
N ALA A 188 11.94 -12.29 -7.30
CA ALA A 188 11.86 -11.24 -6.29
C ALA A 188 12.02 -11.76 -4.84
N LEU A 189 11.83 -13.06 -4.63
CA LEU A 189 12.00 -13.70 -3.33
C LEU A 189 13.45 -14.16 -3.11
N GLN A 190 14.14 -14.59 -4.16
CA GLN A 190 15.52 -15.09 -4.11
C GLN A 190 16.60 -13.99 -4.08
N THR A 191 16.37 -12.83 -4.70
CA THR A 191 17.43 -11.81 -4.75
C THR A 191 17.57 -11.07 -3.41
N THR A 192 18.72 -11.25 -2.75
CA THR A 192 19.14 -10.50 -1.55
C THR A 192 19.65 -9.09 -1.87
N GLN A 193 19.96 -8.83 -3.14
CA GLN A 193 20.42 -7.54 -3.65
C GLN A 193 19.32 -6.87 -4.48
N MET A 194 19.10 -5.58 -4.24
CA MET A 194 18.21 -4.76 -5.05
C MET A 194 18.74 -4.70 -6.48
N ALA A 195 18.28 -5.60 -7.35
CA ALA A 195 18.53 -5.48 -8.78
C ALA A 195 17.77 -4.24 -9.28
N GLN A 196 18.50 -3.12 -9.41
CA GLN A 196 18.08 -1.91 -10.11
C GLN A 196 18.04 -2.16 -11.63
N SER A 197 17.30 -3.17 -12.08
CA SER A 197 17.30 -3.56 -13.49
C SER A 197 15.87 -3.55 -14.06
N GLY A 198 15.47 -2.38 -14.55
CA GLY A 198 14.39 -2.20 -15.51
C GLY A 198 12.97 -2.02 -14.94
N PRO A 199 12.01 -1.58 -15.77
CA PRO A 199 10.61 -1.36 -15.40
C PRO A 199 9.87 -2.70 -15.29
N ARG A 200 10.30 -3.58 -14.39
CA ARG A 200 9.49 -4.73 -13.99
C ARG A 200 8.47 -4.22 -12.97
N TYR A 201 7.24 -3.99 -13.45
CA TYR A 201 6.10 -3.70 -12.55
C TYR A 201 5.74 -4.93 -11.69
N ALA A 202 6.08 -6.13 -12.16
CA ALA A 202 5.94 -7.37 -11.39
C ALA A 202 6.98 -7.45 -10.27
N GLY A 203 6.52 -7.64 -9.03
CA GLY A 203 7.38 -7.88 -7.86
C GLY A 203 7.65 -6.67 -6.97
N ARG A 204 7.23 -5.44 -7.35
CA ARG A 204 7.35 -4.26 -6.47
C ARG A 204 6.56 -4.43 -5.17
N GLY A 205 5.37 -5.02 -5.25
CA GLY A 205 4.52 -5.30 -4.09
C GLY A 205 5.22 -6.20 -3.08
N LEU A 206 5.80 -7.31 -3.53
CA LEU A 206 6.55 -8.23 -2.67
C LEU A 206 7.77 -7.56 -2.01
N ILE A 207 8.47 -6.68 -2.72
CA ILE A 207 9.60 -5.91 -2.17
C ILE A 207 9.11 -4.94 -1.08
N LEU A 208 7.97 -4.29 -1.31
CA LEU A 208 7.37 -3.37 -0.34
C LEU A 208 6.91 -4.11 0.92
N LEU A 209 6.26 -5.27 0.76
CA LEU A 209 5.90 -6.15 1.87
C LEU A 209 7.13 -6.57 2.67
N LYS A 210 8.21 -7.01 2.00
CA LYS A 210 9.48 -7.37 2.66
C LYS A 210 10.12 -6.20 3.43
N ARG A 211 9.96 -4.97 2.95
CA ARG A 211 10.55 -3.79 3.60
C ARG A 211 9.79 -3.37 4.86
N LEU A 212 8.46 -3.51 4.85
CA LEU A 212 7.60 -3.09 5.96
C LEU A 212 7.43 -4.18 7.01
N ALA A 213 7.43 -5.45 6.60
CA ALA A 213 7.26 -6.58 7.50
C ALA A 213 8.56 -6.95 8.21
N GLU A 214 8.46 -7.33 9.48
CA GLU A 214 9.53 -8.01 10.21
C GLU A 214 9.81 -9.39 9.58
N SER A 215 8.75 -10.10 9.18
CA SER A 215 8.90 -11.34 8.42
C SER A 215 7.71 -11.59 7.50
N ILE A 216 8.00 -12.28 6.40
CA ILE A 216 7.00 -12.75 5.43
C ILE A 216 7.25 -14.23 5.16
N ARG A 217 6.19 -15.04 5.19
CA ARG A 217 6.24 -16.46 4.87
C ARG A 217 5.11 -16.82 3.91
N PHE A 218 5.45 -17.59 2.90
CA PHE A 218 4.50 -18.16 1.95
C PHE A 218 4.25 -19.61 2.34
N HIS A 219 3.00 -20.02 2.25
CA HIS A 219 2.54 -21.35 2.64
C HIS A 219 1.78 -22.00 1.49
N ASN A 220 1.55 -23.31 1.61
CA ASN A 220 0.85 -24.13 0.62
C ASN A 220 1.51 -23.99 -0.77
N GLN A 221 0.68 -23.76 -1.79
CA GLN A 221 1.08 -23.49 -3.17
C GLN A 221 1.34 -22.00 -3.44
N GLY A 222 1.54 -21.18 -2.39
CA GLY A 222 1.77 -19.73 -2.51
C GLY A 222 0.51 -18.87 -2.42
N ASN A 223 -0.66 -19.46 -2.17
CA ASN A 223 -1.95 -18.78 -1.97
C ASN A 223 -2.24 -18.41 -0.50
N ARG A 224 -1.25 -18.57 0.38
CA ARG A 224 -1.31 -18.10 1.77
C ARG A 224 -0.03 -17.37 2.13
N VAL A 225 -0.18 -16.16 2.64
CA VAL A 225 0.92 -15.27 3.03
C VAL A 225 0.74 -14.85 4.48
N ASP A 226 1.74 -15.18 5.30
CA ASP A 226 1.83 -14.81 6.71
C ASP A 226 2.84 -13.65 6.85
N ILE A 227 2.37 -12.50 7.34
CA ILE A 227 3.17 -11.30 7.62
C ILE A 227 3.19 -11.02 9.12
N VAL A 228 4.38 -10.71 9.64
CA VAL A 228 4.57 -10.16 10.99
C VAL A 228 4.99 -8.71 10.86
N TYR A 229 4.26 -7.83 11.52
CA TYR A 229 4.53 -6.40 11.56
C TYR A 229 4.66 -5.95 13.03
N ASP A 230 5.81 -5.36 13.35
CA ASP A 230 6.13 -4.89 14.69
C ASP A 230 6.09 -3.36 14.71
N TRP A 231 5.41 -2.78 15.71
CA TRP A 231 5.37 -1.35 15.93
C TRP A 231 5.86 -0.98 17.32
N TYR A 232 6.56 0.14 17.41
CA TYR A 232 7.28 0.54 18.61
C TYR A 232 6.67 1.84 19.17
N VAL A 233 6.49 1.92 20.49
CA VAL A 233 6.05 3.17 21.16
C VAL A 233 7.17 4.21 21.13
N PHE A 234 8.42 3.74 21.24
CA PHE A 234 9.64 4.52 21.10
C PHE A 234 10.59 3.79 20.14
N ASN A 235 11.13 4.49 19.14
CA ASN A 235 12.05 3.88 18.18
C ASN A 235 13.45 3.74 18.81
N PRO A 236 13.95 2.52 19.09
CA PRO A 236 15.26 2.35 19.74
C PRO A 236 16.44 2.77 18.85
N ASN A 237 16.25 2.93 17.54
CA ASN A 237 17.29 3.35 16.59
C ASN A 237 17.42 4.87 16.43
N LYS A 238 16.57 5.68 17.10
CA LYS A 238 16.84 7.11 17.31
C LYS A 238 17.54 7.26 18.65
N GLY A 239 18.82 6.88 18.67
CA GLY A 239 19.72 7.20 19.77
C GLY A 239 19.79 8.72 19.95
N VAL A 240 19.49 9.14 21.18
CA VAL A 240 19.93 10.36 21.87
C VAL A 240 20.75 11.30 20.99
N GLY A 241 20.15 12.43 20.60
CA GLY A 241 20.93 13.59 20.18
C GLY A 241 21.88 13.95 21.31
N HIS A 242 23.18 13.82 21.07
CA HIS A 242 24.17 14.45 21.94
C HIS A 242 23.97 15.96 21.82
N GLY A 243 23.74 16.59 22.97
CA GLY A 243 23.67 18.05 23.12
C GLY A 243 25.02 18.73 22.94
#